data_AF-A0A0F6H4W2-F1
#
_entry.id   AF-A0A0F6H4W2-F1
#
_cell.length_a   1.000
_cell.length_b   1.000
_cell.length_c   1.000
_cell.angle_alpha   90.00
_cell.angle_beta   90.00
_cell.angle_gamma   90.00
#
_symmetry.space_group_name_H-M   'P 1'
#
loop_
_entity.id
_entity.type
_entity.pdbx_description
1 polymer ?
#
loop_
_entity_poly.entity_id
_entity_poly.type
_entity_poly.pdbx_seq_one_letter_code
_entity_poly.pdbx_strand_id
1 'polypeptide(L)'
;MSDLTNKKLKAARAEVVRAQVERFRVFYASYFHLEETIPMVEYFFEKIYNLEGREVWLHLAMDTYQKVKGMLKETSRENIEYLIELNNLTEEMDTIFAKHLVDGDWDGKRLSREEYDFYYSQMGHYEERMRQLEIVLRNLKVFYELAHKPISAYLIKPAKFMASLLGVSTLFQSVEEAYNATLPVSSNIFNSFYEEVKKRETEYIQTLLGESRKEA
;
A
#
# COMPACT_ATOMS: atom_id res chain seq x y z
N MET A 1 9.91 -27.54 2.34
CA MET A 1 9.24 -27.02 3.55
C MET A 1 8.02 -27.87 3.83
N SER A 2 7.72 -28.19 5.10
CA SER A 2 6.54 -28.99 5.46
C SER A 2 5.25 -28.16 5.30
N ASP A 3 4.10 -28.82 5.10
CA ASP A 3 2.79 -28.15 5.02
C ASP A 3 2.49 -27.30 6.27
N LEU A 4 2.96 -27.74 7.44
CA LEU A 4 2.83 -27.02 8.70
C LEU A 4 3.64 -25.71 8.70
N THR A 5 4.88 -25.73 8.21
CA THR A 5 5.72 -24.53 8.09
C THR A 5 5.09 -23.50 7.16
N ASN A 6 4.54 -23.94 6.03
CA ASN A 6 3.86 -23.05 5.08
C ASN A 6 2.59 -22.42 5.68
N LYS A 7 1.80 -23.19 6.43
CA LYS A 7 0.63 -22.67 7.16
C LYS A 7 1.01 -21.65 8.22
N LYS A 8 2.07 -21.92 8.99
CA LYS A 8 2.58 -21.01 10.02
C LYS A 8 3.09 -19.70 9.41
N LEU A 9 3.82 -19.77 8.30
CA LEU A 9 4.31 -18.59 7.58
C LEU A 9 3.17 -17.73 7.01
N LYS A 10 2.13 -18.36 6.45
CA LYS A 10 0.93 -17.65 5.96
C LYS A 10 0.20 -16.92 7.10
N ALA A 11 0.06 -17.57 8.27
CA ALA A 11 -0.53 -16.95 9.44
C ALA A 11 0.33 -15.77 9.97
N ALA A 12 1.66 -15.94 10.00
CA ALA A 12 2.57 -14.88 10.40
C ALA A 12 2.49 -13.66 9.47
N ARG A 13 2.42 -13.88 8.15
CA ARG A 13 2.25 -12.80 7.17
C ARG A 13 0.93 -12.05 7.39
N ALA A 14 -0.16 -12.76 7.65
CA ALA A 14 -1.45 -12.12 7.95
C ALA A 14 -1.37 -11.26 9.22
N GLU A 15 -0.67 -11.74 10.26
CA GLU A 15 -0.47 -11.00 11.50
C GLU A 15 0.38 -9.74 11.30
N VAL A 16 1.47 -9.82 10.52
CA VAL A 16 2.31 -8.66 10.16
C VAL A 16 1.46 -7.56 9.50
N VAL A 17 0.66 -7.95 8.50
CA VAL A 17 -0.21 -7.03 7.77
C VAL A 17 -1.25 -6.42 8.70
N ARG A 18 -1.88 -7.22 9.56
CA ARG A 18 -2.87 -6.77 10.55
C ARG A 18 -2.28 -5.76 11.53
N ALA A 19 -1.10 -6.05 12.09
CA ALA A 19 -0.42 -5.16 13.03
C ALA A 19 -0.01 -3.83 12.38
N GLN A 20 0.46 -3.88 11.13
CA GLN A 20 0.78 -2.69 10.34
C GLN A 20 -0.46 -1.81 10.08
N VAL A 21 -1.60 -2.43 9.73
CA VAL A 21 -2.89 -1.72 9.56
C VAL A 21 -3.33 -1.06 10.85
N GLU A 22 -3.27 -1.77 11.97
CA GLU A 22 -3.64 -1.22 13.27
C GLU A 22 -2.76 -0.02 13.63
N ARG A 23 -1.45 -0.10 13.39
CA ARG A 23 -0.52 1.02 13.55
C ARG A 23 -0.97 2.24 12.75
N PHE A 24 -1.30 2.07 11.48
CA PHE A 24 -1.76 3.17 10.63
C PHE A 24 -3.07 3.78 11.12
N ARG A 25 -4.03 2.95 11.54
CA ARG A 25 -5.31 3.42 12.10
C ARG A 25 -5.11 4.30 13.33
N VAL A 26 -4.15 3.96 14.18
CA VAL A 26 -3.81 4.77 15.36
C VAL A 26 -3.03 6.02 14.97
N PHE A 27 -2.01 5.88 14.13
CA PHE A 27 -1.08 6.97 13.81
C PHE A 27 -1.76 8.10 13.04
N TYR A 28 -2.65 7.75 12.12
CA TYR A 28 -3.31 8.71 11.23
C TYR A 28 -4.78 8.91 11.58
N ALA A 29 -5.20 8.50 12.78
CA ALA A 29 -6.58 8.63 13.25
C ALA A 29 -7.13 10.06 13.07
N SER A 30 -6.34 11.08 13.37
CA SER A 30 -6.77 12.49 13.25
C SER A 30 -7.17 12.87 11.82
N TYR A 31 -6.54 12.26 10.82
CA TYR A 31 -6.93 12.44 9.41
C TYR A 31 -8.12 11.55 9.07
N PHE A 32 -8.11 10.30 9.51
CA PHE A 32 -9.11 9.31 9.10
C PHE A 32 -10.55 9.58 9.57
N HIS A 33 -10.73 10.46 10.57
CA HIS A 33 -12.04 10.88 11.05
C HIS A 33 -12.50 12.22 10.46
N LEU A 34 -11.75 12.84 9.55
CA LEU A 34 -12.18 14.05 8.85
C LEU A 34 -13.23 13.67 7.79
N GLU A 35 -14.35 14.40 7.78
CA GLU A 35 -15.48 14.16 6.86
C GLU A 35 -15.03 14.04 5.39
N GLU A 36 -14.14 14.93 4.96
CA GLU A 36 -13.56 14.94 3.60
C GLU A 36 -12.77 13.67 3.25
N THR A 37 -12.30 12.90 4.24
CA THR A 37 -11.41 11.75 4.03
C THR A 37 -12.08 10.41 4.26
N ILE A 38 -13.25 10.37 4.92
CA ILE A 38 -13.96 9.12 5.25
C ILE A 38 -14.13 8.21 4.03
N PRO A 39 -14.61 8.69 2.86
CA PRO A 39 -14.78 7.83 1.70
C PRO A 39 -13.46 7.21 1.21
N MET A 40 -12.36 7.97 1.23
CA MET A 40 -11.03 7.50 0.84
C MET A 40 -10.51 6.43 1.81
N VAL A 41 -10.74 6.62 3.11
CA VAL A 41 -10.30 5.72 4.17
C VAL A 41 -11.06 4.39 4.11
N GLU A 42 -12.37 4.44 3.93
CA GLU A 42 -13.22 3.26 3.75
C GLU A 42 -12.77 2.47 2.51
N TYR A 43 -12.62 3.15 1.37
CA TYR A 43 -12.14 2.52 0.14
C TYR A 43 -10.77 1.86 0.34
N PHE A 44 -9.81 2.56 0.94
CA PHE A 44 -8.46 2.02 1.16
C PHE A 44 -8.48 0.74 2.01
N PHE A 45 -9.15 0.76 3.16
CA PHE A 45 -9.14 -0.39 4.06
C PHE A 45 -10.02 -1.55 3.60
N GLU A 46 -11.15 -1.28 2.96
CA GLU A 46 -12.10 -2.32 2.54
C GLU A 46 -11.79 -2.93 1.18
N LYS A 47 -11.20 -2.16 0.25
CA LYS A 47 -11.01 -2.56 -1.15
C LYS A 47 -9.56 -2.81 -1.54
N ILE A 48 -8.61 -2.02 -1.00
CA ILE A 48 -7.18 -2.12 -1.38
C ILE A 48 -6.39 -3.00 -0.43
N TYR A 49 -6.60 -2.82 0.88
CA TYR A 49 -5.80 -3.48 1.91
C TYR A 49 -6.38 -4.82 2.39
N ASN A 50 -7.54 -5.25 1.87
CA ASN A 50 -8.09 -6.57 2.17
C ASN A 50 -7.20 -7.66 1.53
N LEU A 51 -6.68 -8.56 2.37
CA LEU A 51 -5.84 -9.69 1.96
C LEU A 51 -6.58 -10.66 1.04
N GLU A 52 -7.90 -10.80 1.21
CA GLU A 52 -8.72 -11.69 0.38
C GLU A 52 -8.93 -11.09 -1.01
N GLY A 53 -8.26 -11.67 -2.00
CA GLY A 53 -8.38 -11.28 -3.41
C GLY A 53 -7.25 -10.39 -3.94
N ARG A 54 -6.32 -9.91 -3.09
CA ARG A 54 -5.15 -9.10 -3.52
C ARG A 54 -4.36 -9.77 -4.65
N GLU A 55 -4.12 -11.07 -4.54
CA GLU A 55 -3.34 -11.85 -5.53
C GLU A 55 -4.08 -11.93 -6.88
N VAL A 56 -5.38 -12.23 -6.86
CA VAL A 56 -6.23 -12.26 -8.07
C VAL A 56 -6.30 -10.88 -8.72
N TRP A 57 -6.45 -9.83 -7.91
CA TRP A 57 -6.46 -8.44 -8.34
C TRP A 57 -5.15 -8.02 -8.99
N LEU A 58 -4.02 -8.42 -8.40
CA LEU A 58 -2.69 -8.13 -8.92
C LEU A 58 -2.46 -8.82 -10.26
N HIS A 59 -2.80 -10.11 -10.38
CA HIS A 59 -2.70 -10.83 -11.65
C HIS A 59 -3.53 -10.16 -12.75
N LEU A 60 -4.77 -9.79 -12.44
CA LEU A 60 -5.63 -9.08 -13.38
C LEU A 60 -5.03 -7.72 -13.79
N ALA A 61 -4.48 -6.96 -12.85
CA ALA A 61 -3.81 -5.68 -13.13
C ALA A 61 -2.56 -5.88 -14.02
N MET A 62 -1.74 -6.89 -13.74
CA MET A 62 -0.53 -7.19 -14.51
C MET A 62 -0.85 -7.63 -15.93
N ASP A 63 -1.80 -8.54 -16.10
CA ASP A 63 -2.24 -9.00 -17.42
C ASP A 63 -2.80 -7.84 -18.25
N THR A 64 -3.56 -6.95 -17.61
CA THR A 64 -4.09 -5.74 -18.24
C THR A 64 -2.95 -4.84 -18.68
N TYR A 65 -1.99 -4.57 -17.78
CA TYR A 65 -0.83 -3.74 -18.08
C TYR A 65 -0.04 -4.28 -19.27
N GLN A 66 0.26 -5.58 -19.32
CA GLN A 66 1.00 -6.17 -20.43
C GLN A 66 0.29 -5.99 -21.78
N LYS A 67 -1.04 -6.05 -21.80
CA LYS A 67 -1.84 -5.83 -23.02
C LYS A 67 -1.82 -4.38 -23.50
N VAL A 68 -1.76 -3.41 -22.60
CA VAL A 68 -1.93 -1.98 -22.92
C VAL A 68 -0.65 -1.15 -22.86
N LYS A 69 0.45 -1.65 -22.29
CA LYS A 69 1.69 -0.88 -22.03
C LYS A 69 2.26 -0.15 -23.25
N GLY A 70 2.09 -0.71 -24.45
CA GLY A 70 2.55 -0.09 -25.71
C GLY A 70 1.69 1.09 -26.17
N MET A 71 0.47 1.23 -25.63
CA MET A 71 -0.48 2.30 -25.96
C MET A 71 -0.45 3.44 -24.92
N LEU A 72 0.21 3.22 -23.78
CA LEU A 72 0.32 4.20 -22.70
C LEU A 72 1.45 5.20 -22.98
N LYS A 73 1.26 6.45 -22.56
CA LYS A 73 2.34 7.43 -22.49
C LYS A 73 3.40 6.97 -21.49
N GLU A 74 4.65 7.34 -21.72
CA GLU A 74 5.78 6.94 -20.86
C GLU A 74 5.52 7.25 -19.38
N THR A 75 5.04 8.45 -19.07
CA THR A 75 4.69 8.85 -17.70
C THR A 75 3.63 7.95 -17.05
N SER A 76 2.66 7.47 -17.82
CA SER A 76 1.62 6.55 -17.31
C SER A 76 2.17 5.15 -17.13
N ARG A 77 3.08 4.72 -18.01
CA ARG A 77 3.79 3.45 -17.89
C ARG A 77 4.65 3.43 -16.63
N GLU A 78 5.51 4.43 -16.45
CA GLU A 78 6.36 4.59 -15.27
C GLU A 78 5.54 4.52 -13.99
N ASN A 79 4.42 5.26 -13.89
CA ASN A 79 3.57 5.24 -12.69
C ASN A 79 3.02 3.83 -12.38
N ILE A 80 2.66 3.04 -13.39
CA ILE A 80 2.23 1.65 -13.18
C ILE A 80 3.42 0.78 -12.74
N GLU A 81 4.60 0.98 -13.32
CA GLU A 81 5.81 0.25 -12.92
C GLU A 81 6.22 0.55 -11.47
N TYR A 82 6.08 1.79 -11.01
CA TYR A 82 6.25 2.14 -9.60
C TYR A 82 5.24 1.44 -8.69
N LEU A 83 3.99 1.26 -9.11
CA LEU A 83 3.00 0.49 -8.34
C LEU A 83 3.35 -1.00 -8.27
N ILE A 84 3.92 -1.55 -9.34
CA ILE A 84 4.43 -2.92 -9.37
C ILE A 84 5.60 -3.06 -8.39
N GLU A 85 6.56 -2.14 -8.45
CA GLU A 85 7.70 -2.09 -7.54
C GLU A 85 7.24 -2.01 -6.07
N LEU A 86 6.28 -1.12 -5.77
CA LEU A 86 5.69 -1.00 -4.44
C LEU A 86 5.07 -2.31 -3.95
N ASN A 87 4.31 -3.00 -4.80
CA ASN A 87 3.69 -4.26 -4.42
C ASN A 87 4.74 -5.32 -4.12
N ASN A 88 5.75 -5.46 -4.99
CA ASN A 88 6.82 -6.44 -4.82
C ASN A 88 7.62 -6.18 -3.54
N LEU A 89 8.02 -4.93 -3.29
CA LEU A 89 8.69 -4.53 -2.05
C LEU A 89 7.82 -4.82 -0.83
N THR A 90 6.51 -4.53 -0.89
CA THR A 90 5.60 -4.81 0.22
C THR A 90 5.52 -6.30 0.52
N GLU A 91 5.36 -7.13 -0.51
CA GLU A 91 5.29 -8.59 -0.35
C GLU A 91 6.60 -9.20 0.15
N GLU A 92 7.73 -8.75 -0.38
CA GLU A 92 9.04 -9.19 0.05
C GLU A 92 9.27 -8.83 1.52
N MET A 93 9.02 -7.59 1.90
CA MET A 93 9.21 -7.11 3.27
C MET A 93 8.25 -7.80 4.27
N ASP A 94 6.98 -8.01 3.90
CA ASP A 94 6.03 -8.75 4.74
C ASP A 94 6.46 -10.20 4.90
N THR A 95 7.03 -10.81 3.86
CA THR A 95 7.54 -12.19 3.89
C THR A 95 8.78 -12.30 4.75
N ILE A 96 9.71 -11.35 4.67
CA ILE A 96 10.91 -11.31 5.51
C ILE A 96 10.51 -11.16 6.99
N PHE A 97 9.62 -10.22 7.30
CA PHE A 97 9.10 -10.06 8.66
C PHE A 97 8.44 -11.36 9.14
N ALA A 98 7.55 -11.95 8.34
CA ALA A 98 6.88 -13.20 8.70
C ALA A 98 7.86 -14.34 8.98
N LYS A 99 8.96 -14.44 8.23
CA LYS A 99 10.04 -15.40 8.50
C LYS A 99 10.71 -15.13 9.85
N HIS A 100 11.07 -13.87 10.14
CA HIS A 100 11.63 -13.50 11.44
C HIS A 100 10.71 -13.86 12.62
N LEU A 101 9.39 -13.69 12.46
CA LEU A 101 8.42 -14.11 13.48
C LEU A 101 8.44 -15.64 13.67
N VAL A 102 8.41 -16.39 12.57
CA VAL A 102 8.40 -17.87 12.63
C VAL A 102 9.69 -18.41 13.24
N ASP A 103 10.83 -17.83 12.87
CA ASP A 103 12.17 -18.20 13.36
C ASP A 103 12.36 -17.78 14.82
N GLY A 104 11.66 -16.74 15.28
CA GLY A 104 11.58 -16.29 16.68
C GLY A 104 10.54 -17.04 17.52
N ASP A 105 10.14 -18.25 17.10
CA ASP A 105 9.17 -19.10 17.80
C ASP A 105 7.81 -18.44 18.09
N TRP A 106 7.34 -17.55 17.21
CA TRP A 106 5.99 -16.98 17.32
C TRP A 106 4.92 -18.08 17.47
N ASP A 107 4.07 -17.92 18.47
CA ASP A 107 3.09 -18.91 18.94
C ASP A 107 1.70 -18.76 18.30
N GLY A 108 1.54 -17.80 17.39
CA GLY A 108 0.26 -17.50 16.75
C GLY A 108 -0.54 -16.39 17.43
N LYS A 109 -0.01 -15.76 18.49
CA LYS A 109 -0.71 -14.66 19.17
C LYS A 109 -0.74 -13.38 18.33
N ARG A 110 -1.70 -12.51 18.65
CA ARG A 110 -1.73 -11.14 18.15
C ARG A 110 -0.56 -10.34 18.74
N LEU A 111 0.26 -9.73 17.89
CA LEU A 111 1.37 -8.88 18.30
C LEU A 111 0.86 -7.59 18.93
N SER A 112 1.44 -7.22 20.08
CA SER A 112 1.36 -5.87 20.58
C SER A 112 2.14 -4.91 19.69
N ARG A 113 1.98 -3.60 19.93
CA ARG A 113 2.73 -2.60 19.16
C ARG A 113 4.24 -2.70 19.44
N GLU A 114 4.60 -2.90 20.69
CA GLU A 114 5.98 -3.03 21.14
C GLU A 114 6.63 -4.30 20.56
N GLU A 115 5.90 -5.41 20.52
CA GLU A 115 6.36 -6.65 19.89
C GLU A 115 6.57 -6.46 18.39
N TYR A 116 5.62 -5.80 17.70
CA TYR A 116 5.78 -5.47 16.28
C TYR A 116 7.04 -4.62 16.04
N ASP A 117 7.22 -3.54 16.79
CA ASP A 117 8.37 -2.64 16.64
C ASP A 117 9.70 -3.36 16.96
N PHE A 118 9.70 -4.28 17.93
CA PHE A 118 10.85 -5.12 18.24
C PHE A 118 11.23 -5.99 17.03
N TYR A 119 10.32 -6.81 16.51
CA TYR A 119 10.62 -7.66 15.36
C TYR A 119 10.94 -6.87 14.10
N TYR A 120 10.23 -5.76 13.86
CA TYR A 120 10.53 -4.84 12.76
C TYR A 120 11.98 -4.38 12.85
N SER A 121 12.45 -3.97 14.03
CA SER A 121 13.82 -3.47 14.19
C SER A 121 14.92 -4.52 13.95
N GLN A 122 14.59 -5.81 14.00
CA GLN A 122 15.55 -6.90 13.77
C GLN A 122 15.66 -7.30 12.29
N MET A 123 14.76 -6.82 11.42
CA MET A 123 14.70 -7.32 10.04
C MET A 123 15.85 -6.82 9.16
N GLY A 124 16.46 -5.67 9.47
CA GLY A 124 17.62 -5.16 8.73
C GLY A 124 17.36 -4.90 7.24
N HIS A 125 16.46 -3.96 6.91
CA HIS A 125 16.13 -3.58 5.53
C HIS A 125 15.80 -2.08 5.41
N TYR A 126 16.73 -1.25 5.85
CA TYR A 126 16.53 0.21 5.89
C TYR A 126 16.31 0.79 4.49
N GLU A 127 17.19 0.47 3.54
CA GLU A 127 17.15 1.01 2.17
C GLU A 127 15.86 0.61 1.44
N GLU A 128 15.44 -0.65 1.55
CA GLU A 128 14.21 -1.14 0.93
C GLU A 128 12.97 -0.48 1.54
N ARG A 129 12.96 -0.24 2.86
CA ARG A 129 11.85 0.46 3.53
C ARG A 129 11.82 1.95 3.19
N MET A 130 12.98 2.60 3.08
CA MET A 130 13.05 3.98 2.62
C MET A 130 12.59 4.11 1.17
N ARG A 131 12.99 3.19 0.30
CA ARG A 131 12.50 3.11 -1.09
C ARG A 131 11.00 2.87 -1.14
N GLN A 132 10.47 1.96 -0.32
CA GLN A 132 9.04 1.72 -0.22
C GLN A 132 8.30 3.01 0.16
N LEU A 133 8.78 3.76 1.16
CA LEU A 133 8.19 5.03 1.57
C LEU A 133 8.23 6.09 0.45
N GLU A 134 9.36 6.22 -0.25
CA GLU A 134 9.51 7.11 -1.40
C GLU A 134 8.42 6.85 -2.45
N ILE A 135 8.22 5.57 -2.80
CA ILE A 135 7.24 5.16 -3.80
C ILE A 135 5.81 5.40 -3.29
N VAL A 136 5.51 5.13 -2.01
CA VAL A 136 4.20 5.43 -1.40
C VAL A 136 3.90 6.92 -1.52
N LEU A 137 4.82 7.78 -1.10
CA LEU A 137 4.65 9.23 -1.16
C LEU A 137 4.44 9.70 -2.60
N ARG A 138 5.25 9.22 -3.55
CA ARG A 138 5.07 9.54 -4.97
C ARG A 138 3.67 9.16 -5.45
N ASN A 139 3.21 7.95 -5.13
CA ASN A 139 1.89 7.48 -5.55
C ASN A 139 0.75 8.29 -4.92
N LEU A 140 0.82 8.64 -3.63
CA LEU A 140 -0.17 9.50 -2.98
C LEU A 140 -0.36 10.82 -3.75
N LYS A 141 0.75 11.45 -4.15
CA LYS A 141 0.72 12.70 -4.92
C LYS A 141 0.14 12.51 -6.32
N VAL A 142 0.59 11.48 -7.04
CA VAL A 142 0.09 11.16 -8.38
C VAL A 142 -1.42 10.88 -8.35
N PHE A 143 -1.90 10.06 -7.41
CA PHE A 143 -3.33 9.77 -7.30
C PHE A 143 -4.15 11.01 -6.98
N TYR A 144 -3.71 11.82 -6.01
CA TYR A 144 -4.38 13.07 -5.66
C TYR A 144 -4.50 14.02 -6.86
N GLU A 145 -3.39 14.24 -7.57
CA GLU A 145 -3.36 15.10 -8.75
C GLU A 145 -4.23 14.56 -9.89
N LEU A 146 -4.25 13.24 -10.11
CA LEU A 146 -5.10 12.61 -11.12
C LEU A 146 -6.58 12.74 -10.78
N ALA A 147 -6.95 12.58 -9.50
CA ALA A 147 -8.32 12.76 -9.03
C ALA A 147 -8.82 14.19 -9.27
N HIS A 148 -7.95 15.19 -9.12
CA HIS A 148 -8.32 16.61 -9.18
C HIS A 148 -8.04 17.28 -10.53
N LYS A 149 -7.59 16.54 -11.56
CA LYS A 149 -7.41 17.10 -12.90
C LYS A 149 -8.78 17.35 -13.57
N PRO A 150 -9.07 18.54 -14.12
CA PRO A 150 -10.37 18.84 -14.74
C PRO A 150 -10.78 17.90 -15.89
N ILE A 151 -9.80 17.23 -16.51
CA ILE A 151 -9.97 16.38 -17.70
C ILE A 151 -10.37 14.94 -17.32
N SER A 152 -10.06 14.47 -16.11
CA SER A 152 -10.27 13.06 -15.72
C SER A 152 -11.75 12.66 -15.75
N ALA A 153 -12.66 13.51 -15.28
CA ALA A 153 -14.10 13.25 -15.30
C ALA A 153 -14.67 12.98 -16.71
N TYR A 154 -14.12 13.65 -17.75
CA TYR A 154 -14.54 13.47 -19.15
C TYR A 154 -13.98 12.19 -19.78
N LEU A 155 -12.89 11.65 -19.24
CA LEU A 155 -12.23 10.44 -19.73
C LEU A 155 -12.79 9.14 -19.10
N ILE A 156 -13.52 9.23 -17.99
CA ILE A 156 -14.07 8.06 -17.29
C ILE A 156 -15.01 7.26 -18.19
N LYS A 157 -15.95 7.91 -18.89
CA LYS A 157 -16.94 7.20 -19.74
C LYS A 157 -16.28 6.46 -20.93
N PRO A 158 -15.40 7.08 -21.73
CA PRO A 158 -14.64 6.37 -22.77
C PRO A 158 -13.76 5.24 -22.22
N ALA A 159 -13.10 5.46 -21.08
CA ALA A 159 -12.24 4.45 -20.47
C ALA A 159 -13.03 3.25 -19.94
N LYS A 160 -14.24 3.47 -19.39
CA LYS A 160 -15.18 2.41 -18.98
C LYS A 160 -15.59 1.51 -20.14
N PHE A 161 -15.89 2.12 -21.29
CA PHE A 161 -16.23 1.40 -22.51
C PHE A 161 -15.06 0.54 -22.99
N MET A 162 -13.85 1.10 -23.04
CA MET A 162 -12.64 0.35 -23.41
C MET A 162 -12.31 -0.76 -22.40
N ALA A 163 -12.51 -0.53 -21.10
CA ALA A 163 -12.32 -1.54 -20.07
C ALA A 163 -13.27 -2.73 -20.25
N SER A 164 -14.52 -2.47 -20.66
CA SER A 164 -15.49 -3.54 -20.96
C SER A 164 -15.08 -4.39 -22.16
N LEU A 165 -14.54 -3.77 -23.21
CA LEU A 165 -14.02 -4.48 -24.40
C LEU A 165 -12.78 -5.33 -24.09
N LEU A 166 -11.96 -4.90 -23.14
CA LEU A 166 -10.74 -5.60 -22.73
C LEU A 166 -10.97 -6.63 -21.60
N GLY A 167 -12.20 -6.77 -21.10
CA GLY A 167 -12.56 -7.70 -20.02
C GLY A 167 -12.07 -7.29 -18.64
N VAL A 168 -11.82 -5.99 -18.42
CA VAL A 168 -11.21 -5.43 -17.19
C VAL A 168 -12.14 -4.42 -16.51
N SER A 169 -13.45 -4.56 -16.71
CA SER A 169 -14.49 -3.67 -16.20
C SER A 169 -14.49 -3.57 -14.67
N THR A 170 -14.22 -4.66 -13.97
CA THR A 170 -14.11 -4.69 -12.50
C THR A 170 -12.95 -3.83 -12.01
N LEU A 171 -11.79 -3.92 -12.68
CA LEU A 171 -10.62 -3.11 -12.37
C LEU A 171 -10.91 -1.62 -12.59
N PHE A 172 -11.56 -1.30 -13.71
CA PHE A 172 -11.95 0.08 -13.99
C PHE A 172 -12.96 0.62 -12.96
N GLN A 173 -13.94 -0.17 -12.55
CA GLN A 173 -14.90 0.23 -11.53
C GLN A 173 -14.21 0.55 -10.19
N SER A 174 -13.25 -0.27 -9.77
CA SER A 174 -12.47 -0.01 -8.56
C SER A 174 -11.67 1.30 -8.67
N VAL A 175 -11.08 1.59 -9.83
CA VAL A 175 -10.38 2.87 -10.08
C VAL A 175 -11.35 4.06 -10.06
N GLU A 176 -12.56 3.89 -10.60
CA GLU A 176 -13.64 4.90 -10.55
C GLU A 176 -14.09 5.16 -9.10
N GLU A 177 -14.20 4.12 -8.27
CA GLU A 177 -14.49 4.22 -6.84
C GLU A 177 -13.37 4.97 -6.08
N ALA A 178 -12.10 4.63 -6.34
CA ALA A 178 -10.94 5.33 -5.77
C ALA A 178 -10.93 6.83 -6.13
N TYR A 179 -11.23 7.14 -7.40
CA TYR A 179 -11.32 8.49 -7.91
C TYR A 179 -12.39 9.29 -7.15
N ASN A 180 -13.61 8.77 -7.08
CA ASN A 180 -14.72 9.44 -6.41
C ASN A 180 -14.49 9.60 -4.91
N ALA A 181 -13.83 8.62 -4.27
CA ALA A 181 -13.49 8.68 -2.86
C ALA A 181 -12.44 9.76 -2.53
N THR A 182 -11.60 10.14 -3.50
CA THR A 182 -10.52 11.12 -3.31
C THR A 182 -10.97 12.56 -3.60
N LEU A 183 -12.00 12.76 -4.43
CA LEU A 183 -12.51 14.08 -4.81
C LEU A 183 -12.87 15.03 -3.65
N PRO A 184 -13.44 14.57 -2.52
CA PRO A 184 -13.79 15.46 -1.42
C PRO A 184 -12.57 15.99 -0.65
N VAL A 185 -11.40 15.40 -0.82
CA VAL A 185 -10.19 15.74 -0.07
C VAL A 185 -9.61 17.06 -0.56
N SER A 186 -9.70 18.11 0.25
CA SER A 186 -9.06 19.39 -0.07
C SER A 186 -7.53 19.28 -0.13
N SER A 187 -6.91 20.17 -0.92
CA SER A 187 -5.45 20.20 -1.06
C SER A 187 -4.75 20.49 0.26
N ASN A 188 -5.39 21.24 1.15
CA ASN A 188 -4.83 21.56 2.46
C ASN A 188 -4.76 20.33 3.37
N ILE A 189 -5.83 19.52 3.40
CA ILE A 189 -5.84 18.24 4.13
C ILE A 189 -4.84 17.27 3.52
N PHE A 190 -4.83 17.14 2.19
CA PHE A 190 -3.89 16.26 1.49
C PHE A 190 -2.43 16.61 1.79
N ASN A 191 -2.03 17.87 1.62
CA ASN A 191 -0.66 18.31 1.86
C ASN A 191 -0.25 18.10 3.33
N SER A 192 -1.15 18.39 4.26
CA SER A 192 -0.94 18.16 5.69
C SER A 192 -0.71 16.67 5.99
N PHE A 193 -1.58 15.80 5.47
CA PHE A 193 -1.45 14.35 5.63
C PHE A 193 -0.15 13.82 5.00
N TYR A 194 0.17 14.28 3.78
CA TYR A 194 1.37 13.90 3.06
C TYR A 194 2.65 14.19 3.85
N GLU A 195 2.78 15.41 4.38
CA GLU A 195 3.95 15.79 5.18
C GLU A 195 4.01 15.04 6.51
N GLU A 196 2.87 14.76 7.15
CA GLU A 196 2.81 13.96 8.37
C GLU A 196 3.28 12.52 8.11
N VAL A 197 2.77 11.85 7.06
CA VAL A 197 3.21 10.51 6.66
C VAL A 197 4.71 10.50 6.37
N LYS A 198 5.17 11.46 5.55
CA LYS A 198 6.58 11.56 5.19
C LYS A 198 7.45 11.70 6.42
N LYS A 199 7.14 12.64 7.32
CA LYS A 199 7.92 12.87 8.53
C LYS A 199 7.89 11.65 9.44
N ARG A 200 6.70 11.19 9.80
CA ARG A 200 6.52 10.17 10.84
C ARG A 200 7.05 8.80 10.42
N GLU A 201 6.82 8.40 9.17
CA GLU A 201 7.36 7.12 8.67
C GLU A 201 8.86 7.19 8.46
N THR A 202 9.41 8.33 8.01
CA THR A 202 10.87 8.50 7.92
C THR A 202 11.51 8.36 9.30
N GLU A 203 11.00 9.08 10.30
CA GLU A 203 11.49 9.01 11.69
C GLU A 203 11.35 7.60 12.27
N TYR A 204 10.23 6.92 11.99
CA TYR A 204 9.99 5.55 12.45
C TYR A 204 10.97 4.55 11.83
N ILE A 205 11.19 4.61 10.51
CA ILE A 205 12.16 3.75 9.80
C ILE A 205 13.57 4.03 10.30
N GLN A 206 13.97 5.29 10.43
CA GLN A 206 15.30 5.67 10.93
C GLN A 206 15.55 5.19 12.36
N THR A 207 14.55 5.32 13.25
CA THR A 207 14.69 4.92 14.65
C THR A 207 14.78 3.39 14.82
N LEU A 208 14.02 2.65 14.02
CA LEU A 208 13.96 1.20 14.17
C LEU A 208 14.98 0.45 13.31
N LEU A 209 15.35 0.96 12.14
CA LEU A 209 16.20 0.29 11.15
C LEU A 209 17.49 1.04 10.81
N GLY A 210 17.63 2.30 11.21
CA GLY A 210 18.81 3.11 10.90
C GLY A 210 20.08 2.57 11.55
N GLU A 211 21.23 2.96 10.98
CA GLU A 211 22.56 2.47 11.37
C GLU A 211 22.94 2.73 12.85
N SER A 212 22.24 3.65 13.52
CA SER A 212 22.45 4.05 14.92
C SER A 212 22.27 2.93 15.95
N ARG A 213 21.83 1.73 15.56
CA ARG A 213 21.77 0.54 16.45
C ARG A 213 22.97 -0.40 16.35
N LYS A 214 23.91 -0.19 15.41
CA LYS A 214 25.12 -1.04 15.33
C LYS A 214 26.14 -0.76 16.45
N GLU A 215 25.89 0.23 17.32
CA GLU A 215 26.81 0.64 18.39
C GLU A 215 26.19 0.71 19.80
N ALA A 216 25.04 0.07 20.05
CA ALA A 216 24.43 -0.02 21.39
C ALA A 216 24.39 -1.46 21.93
#